data_AF-A0A849CJJ1-F1
#
_entry.id   AF-A0A849CJJ1-F1
#
_cell.length_a   1.000
_cell.length_b   1.000
_cell.length_c   1.000
_cell.angle_alpha   90.00
_cell.angle_beta   90.00
_cell.angle_gamma   90.00
#
_symmetry.space_group_name_H-M   'P 1'
#
loop_
_entity.id
_entity.type
_entity.pdbx_description
1 polymer ?
#
loop_
_entity_poly.entity_id
_entity_poly.type
_entity_poly.pdbx_seq_one_letter_code
_entity_poly.pdbx_strand_id
1 'polypeptide(L)' 'MAIHQVLTNTVASITDLKRDPMGTVQTGTAKSGVMAILNRNEPAFYCVSPAMFEYFQELAKKDEMNKLNNL' A
#
# COMPACT_ATOMS: atom_id res chain seq x y z
N MET A 1 16.26 -9.63 15.49
CA MET A 1 15.13 -9.38 14.58
C MET A 1 14.58 -8.02 14.90
N ALA A 2 14.54 -7.10 13.92
CA ALA A 2 13.91 -5.81 14.12
C ALA A 2 12.39 -5.99 14.07
N ILE A 3 11.68 -5.47 15.08
CA ILE A 3 10.22 -5.45 15.06
C ILE A 3 9.81 -4.37 14.04
N HIS A 4 9.22 -4.77 12.92
CA HIS A 4 8.68 -3.83 11.93
C HIS A 4 7.21 -3.55 12.23
N GLN A 5 6.90 -2.31 12.60
CA GLN A 5 5.53 -1.91 12.85
C GLN A 5 4.77 -1.80 11.52
N VAL A 6 3.65 -2.52 11.41
CA VAL A 6 2.74 -2.40 10.27
C VAL A 6 1.95 -1.08 10.39
N LEU A 7 1.92 -0.30 9.31
CA LEU A 7 1.33 1.04 9.24
C LEU A 7 -0.15 1.05 8.82
N THR A 8 -0.75 -0.14 8.70
CA THR A 8 -2.17 -0.34 8.35
C THR A 8 -2.77 -1.39 9.27
N ASN A 9 -4.07 -1.35 9.47
CA ASN A 9 -4.82 -2.36 10.22
C ASN A 9 -5.26 -3.54 9.34
N THR A 10 -4.99 -3.51 8.03
CA THR A 10 -5.34 -4.59 7.11
C THR A 10 -4.09 -5.30 6.60
N VAL A 11 -4.05 -6.62 6.76
CA VAL A 11 -2.93 -7.46 6.31
C VAL A 11 -3.43 -8.68 5.55
N ALA A 12 -2.64 -9.16 4.59
CA ALA A 12 -2.83 -10.46 3.95
C ALA A 12 -1.48 -11.19 3.81
N SER A 13 -1.52 -12.53 3.69
CA SER A 13 -0.29 -13.29 3.45
C SER A 13 0.09 -13.31 1.97
N ILE A 14 1.36 -13.56 1.68
CA ILE A 14 1.82 -13.81 0.30
C ILE A 14 1.10 -15.02 -0.33
N THR A 15 0.68 -15.98 0.50
CA THR A 15 -0.05 -17.18 0.06
C THR A 15 -1.45 -16.83 -0.41
N ASP A 16 -2.17 -15.99 0.34
CA ASP A 16 -3.51 -15.53 -0.06
C ASP A 16 -3.44 -14.71 -1.35
N LEU A 17 -2.47 -13.81 -1.43
CA LEU A 17 -2.24 -13.00 -2.63
C LEU A 17 -1.92 -13.86 -3.86
N LYS A 18 -1.11 -14.91 -3.72
CA LYS A 18 -0.81 -15.84 -4.83
C LYS A 18 -2.03 -16.65 -5.26
N ARG A 19 -2.89 -17.03 -4.31
CA ARG A 19 -4.07 -17.86 -4.57
C ARG A 19 -5.14 -17.07 -5.34
N ASP A 20 -5.41 -15.85 -4.92
CA ASP A 20 -6.40 -14.98 -5.56
C ASP A 20 -5.92 -13.52 -5.48
N PRO A 21 -5.12 -13.06 -6.45
CA PRO A 21 -4.55 -11.71 -6.41
C PRO A 21 -5.63 -10.63 -6.40
N MET A 22 -6.61 -10.75 -7.30
CA MET A 22 -7.63 -9.72 -7.49
C MET A 22 -8.58 -9.67 -6.29
N GLY A 23 -9.08 -10.80 -5.80
CA GLY A 23 -9.98 -10.83 -4.64
C GLY A 23 -9.29 -10.43 -3.35
N THR A 24 -8.02 -10.81 -3.16
CA THR A 24 -7.22 -10.41 -1.99
C THR A 24 -7.00 -8.90 -1.97
N VAL A 25 -6.60 -8.30 -3.09
CA VAL A 25 -6.37 -6.85 -3.16
C VAL A 25 -7.68 -6.08 -3.02
N GLN A 26 -8.74 -6.49 -3.72
CA GLN A 26 -10.05 -5.82 -3.65
C GLN A 26 -10.60 -5.82 -2.21
N THR A 27 -10.58 -6.98 -1.55
CA THR A 27 -11.07 -7.11 -0.18
C THR A 27 -10.19 -6.36 0.81
N GLY A 28 -8.87 -6.54 0.70
CA GLY A 28 -7.89 -5.98 1.62
C GLY A 28 -7.76 -4.46 1.56
N THR A 29 -8.05 -3.85 0.41
CA THR A 29 -7.96 -2.40 0.23
C THR A 29 -9.31 -1.67 0.27
N ALA A 30 -10.43 -2.40 0.43
CA ALA A 30 -11.78 -1.83 0.36
C ALA A 30 -12.05 -0.69 1.35
N LYS A 31 -11.44 -0.71 2.55
CA LYS A 31 -11.70 0.29 3.60
C LYS A 31 -10.69 1.44 3.61
N SER A 32 -9.40 1.12 3.59
CA SER A 32 -8.32 2.09 3.78
C SER A 32 -7.56 2.42 2.50
N GLY A 33 -7.81 1.70 1.41
CA GLY A 33 -7.00 1.78 0.20
C GLY A 33 -5.59 1.20 0.34
N VAL A 34 -5.18 0.70 1.51
CA VAL A 34 -3.82 0.22 1.80
C VAL A 34 -3.84 -1.05 2.67
N MET A 35 -3.07 -2.05 2.27
CA MET A 35 -2.90 -3.33 2.97
C MET A 35 -1.41 -3.72 3.03
N ALA A 36 -0.95 -4.32 4.12
CA ALA A 36 0.38 -4.91 4.19
C ALA A 36 0.34 -6.39 3.77
N ILE A 37 1.30 -6.80 2.96
CA ILE A 37 1.52 -8.20 2.60
C ILE A 37 2.62 -8.77 3.47
N LEU A 38 2.30 -9.88 4.15
CA LEU A 38 3.22 -10.57 5.05
C LEU A 38 3.83 -11.81 4.39
N ASN A 39 5.12 -12.04 4.64
CA ASN A 39 5.82 -13.27 4.34
C ASN A 39 6.46 -13.81 5.62
N ARG A 40 6.10 -15.02 6.05
CA ARG A 40 6.57 -15.60 7.33
C ARG A 40 6.39 -14.66 8.53
N ASN A 41 5.23 -13.98 8.60
CA ASN A 41 4.87 -12.96 9.60
C ASN A 41 5.72 -11.68 9.60
N GLU A 42 6.58 -11.49 8.60
CA GLU A 42 7.30 -10.24 8.39
C GLU A 42 6.65 -9.44 7.26
N PRO A 43 6.47 -8.12 7.40
CA PRO A 43 5.92 -7.29 6.34
C PRO A 43 6.90 -7.25 5.15
N ALA A 44 6.45 -7.78 4.02
CA ALA A 44 7.22 -7.84 2.79
C ALA A 44 7.05 -6.56 1.95
N PHE A 45 5.81 -6.08 1.81
CA PHE A 45 5.50 -4.84 1.10
C PHE A 45 4.08 -4.34 1.44
N TYR A 46 3.77 -3.10 1.07
CA TYR A 46 2.41 -2.57 1.07
C TYR A 46 1.81 -2.64 -0.33
N CYS A 47 0.55 -3.04 -0.41
CA CYS A 47 -0.28 -2.98 -1.60
C CYS A 47 -1.34 -1.91 -1.40
N VAL A 48 -1.67 -1.18 -2.47
CA VAL A 48 -2.68 -0.12 -2.44
C VAL A 48 -3.70 -0.31 -3.55
N SER A 49 -4.91 0.21 -3.36
CA SER A 49 -5.91 0.22 -4.43
C SER A 49 -5.48 1.15 -5.58
N PRO A 50 -5.97 0.93 -6.82
CA PRO A 50 -5.67 1.80 -7.95
C PRO A 50 -5.94 3.29 -7.66
N ALA A 51 -7.11 3.60 -7.08
CA ALA A 51 -7.48 4.97 -6.71
C ALA A 51 -6.51 5.59 -5.68
N MET A 52 -6.01 4.79 -4.73
CA MET A 52 -5.05 5.27 -3.74
C MET A 52 -3.69 5.55 -4.37
N PHE A 53 -3.25 4.72 -5.33
CA PHE A 53 -2.03 4.97 -6.09
C PHE A 53 -2.14 6.24 -6.94
N GLU A 54 -3.26 6.45 -7.63
CA GLU A 54 -3.53 7.68 -8.40
C GLU A 54 -3.47 8.92 -7.50
N TYR A 55 -4.09 8.86 -6.32
CA TYR A 55 -4.01 9.94 -5.34
C TYR A 55 -2.57 10.24 -4.89
N PHE A 56 -1.75 9.22 -4.63
CA PHE A 56 -0.33 9.43 -4.31
C PHE A 56 0.44 10.09 -5.45
N GLN A 57 0.15 9.71 -6.69
CA GLN A 57 0.77 10.33 -7.86
C GLN A 57 0.38 11.81 -8.00
N GLU A 58 -0.87 12.17 -7.70
CA GLU A 58 -1.28 13.58 -7.69
C GLU A 58 -0.60 14.39 -6.59
N LEU A 59 -0.47 13.84 -5.38
CA LEU A 59 0.25 14.49 -4.28
C LEU A 59 1.73 14.71 -4.62
N ALA A 60 2.39 13.70 -5.20
CA ALA A 60 3.79 13.80 -5.61
C ALA A 60 3.99 14.91 -6.67
N LYS A 61 3.10 14.99 -7.66
CA LYS A 61 3.12 16.07 -8.66
C LYS A 61 2.93 17.45 -8.05
N LYS A 62 2.01 17.60 -7.09
CA LYS A 62 1.79 18.88 -6.39
C LYS A 62 3.03 19.32 -5.61
N ASP A 63 3.70 18.38 -4.92
CA ASP A 63 4.94 18.66 -4.20
C ASP A 63 6.07 19.11 -5.15
N GLU A 64 6.21 18.45 -6.30
CA GLU A 64 7.18 18.83 -7.33
C GLU A 64 6.91 20.25 -7.89
N MET A 65 5.65 20.56 -8.20
CA MET A 65 5.25 21.90 -8.64
C MET A 65 5.54 22.98 -7.59
N ASN A 66 5.29 22.71 -6.30
CA ASN A 66 5.59 23.65 -5.23
C ASN A 66 7.10 23.93 -5.09
N LYS A 67 7.95 22.92 -5.31
CA LYS A 67 9.42 23.12 -5.27
C LYS A 67 9.93 24.00 -6.40
N LEU A 68 9.35 23.87 -7.60
CA LEU A 68 9.71 24.70 -8.76
C LEU A 68 9.26 26.15 -8.61
N ASN A 69 8.09 26.39 -8.01
CA ASN A 69 7.53 27.74 -7.82
C ASN A 69 8.17 28.52 -6.65
N ASN A 70 8.92 27.84 -5.79
CA ASN A 70 9.61 28.44 -4.64
C ASN A 70 11.12 28.63 -4.88
N LEU A 71 11.58 28.57 -6.13
CA LEU A 71 12.94 28.94 -6.59
C LEU A 71 12.90 30.28 -7.33
#